data_AF-A0A3N2FYM8-F1
#
_entry.id   AF-A0A3N2FYM8-F1
#
_cell.length_a   1.000
_cell.length_b   1.000
_cell.length_c   1.000
_cell.angle_alpha   90.00
_cell.angle_beta   90.00
_cell.angle_gamma   90.00
#
_symmetry.space_group_name_H-M   'P 1'
#
loop_
_entity.id
_entity.type
_entity.pdbx_description
1 polymer ?
#
loop_
_entity_poly.entity_id
_entity_poly.type
_entity_poly.pdbx_seq_one_letter_code
_entity_poly.pdbx_strand_id
1 'polypeptide(L)'
;MTPPSSSRSTGASRSTKPSRFAGSGLVALVATGALLFTATPAFAEEAVQQPLSSSSADSAPALQTNADSQARAAGAYYNALEGGEELARGESIVSDNPGPAYEFVMQADGNAVTYGPDGRVVYATGTAGRGDHLAMQTDGNVVIYSADDRPVWSTGTNDEPGAYLIIQQDGNLVVSRENGSPAWASSVNGRIAEPATDTLFTGETLRGGHRLTSADGRFRAEMQTDGNFVGYGPQGVVWTTGTRGAGNRLVLQTDGNAVIYGPDGSVQWSSGTRGSDLRLGINNAGSLIIVDQVDTVLWTSQAQLPGSSLYAENGLAAGSLLRSANGVYRAVMQGDGNFVVSGRSGPIWSTVTSGAGSSFNLYEDGFMAVVRGDGAGTSTVTPRAGAVAPFRLVMQDDGNLVEYDGRNQAVWASR
;
A
#
# COMPACT_ATOMS: atom_id res chain seq x y z
N MET A 1 -67.80 37.61 33.22
CA MET A 1 -67.74 39.06 32.89
C MET A 1 -66.54 39.31 32.00
N THR A 2 -66.61 40.34 31.15
CA THR A 2 -65.64 40.79 30.13
C THR A 2 -65.93 42.29 29.84
N PRO A 3 -65.16 43.03 29.02
CA PRO A 3 -63.72 42.99 28.66
C PRO A 3 -63.02 44.14 29.46
N PRO A 4 -62.19 45.08 28.93
CA PRO A 4 -61.16 45.12 27.86
C PRO A 4 -59.74 45.36 28.50
N SER A 5 -58.70 46.02 27.96
CA SER A 5 -58.42 46.79 26.72
C SER A 5 -56.93 46.77 26.30
N SER A 6 -56.68 47.23 25.07
CA SER A 6 -55.42 47.36 24.31
C SER A 6 -54.48 48.53 24.67
N SER A 7 -53.18 48.40 24.32
CA SER A 7 -52.40 49.48 23.67
C SER A 7 -51.22 48.94 22.83
N ARG A 8 -50.72 49.74 21.86
CA ARG A 8 -49.52 49.48 21.04
C ARG A 8 -48.33 50.27 21.58
N SER A 9 -47.11 49.81 21.34
CA SER A 9 -45.97 50.70 21.04
C SER A 9 -44.89 50.01 20.21
N THR A 10 -44.10 50.78 19.47
CA THR A 10 -42.94 50.33 18.67
C THR A 10 -41.62 50.60 19.40
N GLY A 11 -40.59 49.81 19.10
CA GLY A 11 -39.21 50.03 19.58
C GLY A 11 -38.22 49.89 18.42
N ALA A 12 -37.28 50.84 18.29
CA ALA A 12 -36.36 50.94 17.16
C ALA A 12 -34.89 50.89 17.58
N SER A 13 -34.04 50.48 16.63
CA SER A 13 -32.58 50.38 16.74
C SER A 13 -31.90 51.66 17.26
N ARG A 14 -30.90 51.51 18.14
CA ARG A 14 -29.60 52.18 17.93
C ARG A 14 -28.39 51.56 18.67
N SER A 15 -27.29 51.58 17.94
CA SER A 15 -25.89 51.26 18.27
C SER A 15 -25.31 51.90 19.55
N THR A 16 -24.37 51.18 20.18
CA THR A 16 -23.21 51.75 20.89
C THR A 16 -21.94 50.90 20.68
N LYS A 17 -20.78 51.58 20.61
CA LYS A 17 -19.38 51.07 20.70
C LYS A 17 -18.71 51.81 21.90
N PRO A 18 -17.40 51.68 22.24
CA PRO A 18 -16.32 50.82 21.73
C PRO A 18 -15.42 50.17 22.83
N SER A 19 -14.41 49.38 22.41
CA SER A 19 -13.05 49.40 22.99
C SER A 19 -12.03 48.84 21.96
N ARG A 20 -10.71 48.88 22.25
CA ARG A 20 -9.59 48.58 21.34
C ARG A 20 -8.46 47.81 22.02
N PHE A 21 -7.50 47.34 21.19
CA PHE A 21 -6.20 46.67 21.43
C PHE A 21 -6.22 45.14 21.20
N ALA A 22 -5.19 44.49 20.65
CA ALA A 22 -4.24 44.85 19.58
C ALA A 22 -3.45 43.58 19.18
N GLY A 23 -3.07 43.42 17.90
CA GLY A 23 -2.25 42.29 17.44
C GLY A 23 -2.06 42.28 15.93
N SER A 24 -0.82 42.06 15.46
CA SER A 24 -0.43 42.17 14.04
C SER A 24 -0.34 40.80 13.36
N GLY A 25 -0.58 40.75 12.05
CA GLY A 25 -0.33 39.58 11.21
C GLY A 25 -0.76 39.81 9.77
N LEU A 26 0.19 40.12 8.88
CA LEU A 26 -0.06 40.28 7.44
C LEU A 26 0.26 38.98 6.70
N VAL A 27 -0.61 38.59 5.76
CA VAL A 27 -0.23 37.85 4.56
C VAL A 27 -0.89 38.56 3.38
N ALA A 28 -0.11 38.98 2.40
CA ALA A 28 -0.60 39.70 1.23
C ALA A 28 -0.55 38.76 0.00
N LEU A 29 -1.71 38.46 -0.56
CA LEU A 29 -1.82 37.76 -1.85
C LEU A 29 -1.76 38.81 -2.96
N VAL A 30 -0.74 38.76 -3.82
CA VAL A 30 -0.63 39.60 -5.02
C VAL A 30 -0.30 38.71 -6.21
N ALA A 31 -1.18 38.71 -7.21
CA ALA A 31 -1.01 37.97 -8.46
C ALA A 31 -0.84 38.94 -9.64
N THR A 32 0.12 38.64 -10.52
CA THR A 32 0.10 38.93 -11.97
C THR A 32 1.33 38.27 -12.62
N GLY A 33 1.20 37.76 -13.86
CA GLY A 33 2.33 37.12 -14.55
C GLY A 33 1.99 36.23 -15.74
N ALA A 34 0.94 36.55 -16.52
CA ALA A 34 0.60 35.76 -17.71
C ALA A 34 1.52 36.11 -18.89
N LEU A 35 2.07 35.09 -19.55
CA LEU A 35 2.79 35.21 -20.82
C LEU A 35 2.41 34.02 -21.71
N LEU A 36 1.58 34.29 -22.72
CA LEU A 36 1.15 33.31 -23.71
C LEU A 36 2.18 33.20 -24.84
N PHE A 37 2.61 31.98 -25.16
CA PHE A 37 3.06 31.62 -26.50
C PHE A 37 2.50 30.24 -26.88
N THR A 38 2.02 30.13 -28.11
CA THR A 38 1.21 29.01 -28.59
C THR A 38 1.98 28.10 -29.55
N ALA A 39 2.13 26.83 -29.22
CA ALA A 39 2.26 25.74 -30.21
C ALA A 39 2.12 24.36 -29.53
N THR A 40 0.98 23.69 -29.71
CA THR A 40 0.82 22.27 -29.36
C THR A 40 1.13 21.38 -30.57
N PRO A 41 2.16 20.52 -30.52
CA PRO A 41 2.11 19.21 -31.15
C PRO A 41 1.47 18.23 -30.15
N ALA A 42 0.36 17.60 -30.51
CA ALA A 42 -0.27 16.59 -29.67
C ALA A 42 0.49 15.26 -29.77
N PHE A 43 0.94 14.74 -28.64
CA PHE A 43 1.42 13.36 -28.47
C PHE A 43 0.72 12.74 -27.24
N ALA A 44 0.71 11.41 -27.17
CA ALA A 44 -0.30 10.68 -26.43
C ALA A 44 -0.24 10.91 -24.91
N GLU A 45 -1.44 11.01 -24.31
CA GLU A 45 -1.66 11.00 -22.87
C GLU A 45 -1.62 9.53 -22.39
N GLU A 46 -0.42 9.03 -22.10
CA GLU A 46 -0.27 7.72 -21.45
C GLU A 46 -0.64 7.86 -19.97
N ALA A 47 -1.64 7.08 -19.54
CA ALA A 47 -2.28 7.27 -18.25
C ALA A 47 -1.32 6.88 -17.10
N VAL A 48 -0.96 7.87 -16.28
CA VAL A 48 -0.33 7.63 -14.98
C VAL A 48 -1.35 6.92 -14.09
N GLN A 49 -1.26 5.59 -14.04
CA GLN A 49 -2.21 4.73 -13.33
C GLN A 49 -2.19 5.07 -11.84
N GLN A 50 -3.35 5.47 -11.31
CA GLN A 50 -3.44 5.94 -9.92
C GLN A 50 -3.38 4.76 -8.92
N PRO A 51 -2.81 4.97 -7.72
CA PRO A 51 -2.94 4.04 -6.61
C PRO A 51 -4.41 3.85 -6.24
N LEU A 52 -4.76 2.64 -5.80
CA LEU A 52 -6.15 2.20 -5.63
C LEU A 52 -6.90 2.86 -4.47
N SER A 53 -6.17 3.56 -3.59
CA SER A 53 -6.68 4.24 -2.40
C SER A 53 -6.41 5.75 -2.47
N SER A 54 -7.10 6.48 -3.35
CA SER A 54 -6.86 7.92 -3.52
C SER A 54 -7.49 8.78 -2.41
N SER A 55 -6.70 9.73 -1.88
CA SER A 55 -7.18 10.88 -1.11
C SER A 55 -6.55 12.15 -1.71
N SER A 56 -7.35 13.02 -2.32
CA SER A 56 -6.87 14.00 -3.29
C SER A 56 -6.41 15.34 -2.70
N ALA A 57 -5.13 15.68 -2.92
CA ALA A 57 -4.61 17.06 -2.80
C ALA A 57 -3.30 17.28 -3.60
N ASP A 58 -3.44 17.87 -4.79
CA ASP A 58 -2.57 18.84 -5.49
C ASP A 58 -1.01 18.82 -5.35
N SER A 59 -0.34 18.66 -6.50
CA SER A 59 0.99 19.20 -6.92
C SER A 59 2.27 19.00 -6.09
N ALA A 60 3.16 18.12 -6.62
CA ALA A 60 4.63 18.17 -6.44
C ALA A 60 5.32 17.73 -7.77
N PRO A 61 6.57 18.18 -8.06
CA PRO A 61 7.17 18.05 -9.40
C PRO A 61 7.77 16.67 -9.72
N ALA A 62 7.93 16.40 -11.03
CA ALA A 62 8.29 15.10 -11.57
C ALA A 62 9.78 14.72 -11.46
N LEU A 63 10.03 13.43 -11.28
CA LEU A 63 11.27 12.75 -11.68
C LEU A 63 11.17 12.32 -13.16
N GLN A 64 12.29 12.27 -13.87
CA GLN A 64 12.34 11.91 -15.29
C GLN A 64 12.59 10.40 -15.46
N THR A 65 11.81 9.74 -16.31
CA THR A 65 11.94 8.32 -16.63
C THR A 65 12.39 8.11 -18.08
N ASN A 66 13.58 7.53 -18.25
CA ASN A 66 14.06 6.87 -19.46
C ASN A 66 14.66 5.53 -19.02
N ALA A 67 14.53 4.39 -19.71
CA ALA A 67 13.61 4.01 -20.78
C ALA A 67 13.58 2.46 -20.87
N ASP A 68 12.62 1.91 -21.61
CA ASP A 68 12.62 0.57 -22.23
C ASP A 68 13.14 -0.64 -21.42
N SER A 69 12.21 -1.44 -20.90
CA SER A 69 12.48 -2.82 -20.49
C SER A 69 12.91 -3.69 -21.69
N GLN A 70 14.20 -4.00 -21.81
CA GLN A 70 14.72 -4.96 -22.80
C GLN A 70 15.32 -6.23 -22.16
N ALA A 71 15.40 -7.28 -22.96
CA ALA A 71 15.53 -8.66 -22.51
C ALA A 71 16.79 -8.97 -21.70
N ARG A 72 16.63 -9.84 -20.67
CA ARG A 72 17.74 -10.46 -19.93
C ARG A 72 18.72 -11.16 -20.88
N ALA A 73 19.92 -10.62 -20.97
CA ALA A 73 21.11 -11.26 -21.52
C ALA A 73 22.31 -10.88 -20.64
N ALA A 74 23.21 -11.83 -20.38
CA ALA A 74 24.35 -11.57 -19.49
C ALA A 74 25.31 -10.54 -20.11
N GLY A 75 25.40 -9.37 -19.49
CA GLY A 75 26.32 -8.29 -19.84
C GLY A 75 26.86 -7.65 -18.58
N ALA A 76 28.16 -7.38 -18.54
CA ALA A 76 28.80 -6.77 -17.38
C ALA A 76 28.28 -5.35 -17.16
N TYR A 77 27.75 -5.08 -15.96
CA TYR A 77 27.34 -3.74 -15.55
C TYR A 77 28.57 -2.90 -15.23
N TYR A 78 28.84 -1.87 -16.03
CA TYR A 78 29.97 -0.96 -15.76
C TYR A 78 29.73 -0.07 -14.53
N ASN A 79 28.46 0.11 -14.14
CA ASN A 79 27.97 1.06 -13.14
C ASN A 79 27.31 0.38 -11.92
N ALA A 80 27.25 -0.95 -11.86
CA ALA A 80 26.49 -1.68 -10.86
C ALA A 80 27.10 -3.07 -10.57
N LEU A 81 26.63 -3.70 -9.48
CA LEU A 81 26.87 -5.10 -9.13
C LEU A 81 25.53 -5.78 -8.86
N GLU A 82 25.27 -6.93 -9.49
CA GLU A 82 24.13 -7.80 -9.19
C GLU A 82 24.42 -8.72 -7.98
N GLY A 83 23.36 -9.32 -7.43
CA GLY A 83 23.48 -10.28 -6.32
C GLY A 83 24.27 -11.53 -6.71
N GLY A 84 25.49 -11.65 -6.18
CA GLY A 84 26.47 -12.70 -6.50
C GLY A 84 27.78 -12.16 -7.10
N GLU A 85 27.88 -10.85 -7.37
CA GLU A 85 29.09 -10.21 -7.90
C GLU A 85 29.94 -9.56 -6.80
N GLU A 86 31.24 -9.42 -7.06
CA GLU A 86 32.25 -8.93 -6.11
C GLU A 86 33.21 -7.94 -6.78
N LEU A 87 33.85 -7.09 -5.96
CA LEU A 87 35.01 -6.28 -6.33
C LEU A 87 36.20 -6.64 -5.44
N ALA A 88 37.26 -7.16 -6.05
CA ALA A 88 38.55 -7.38 -5.40
C ALA A 88 39.35 -6.07 -5.29
N ARG A 89 40.48 -6.11 -4.56
CA ARG A 89 41.38 -4.95 -4.43
C ARG A 89 41.89 -4.45 -5.78
N GLY A 90 41.52 -3.21 -6.12
CA GLY A 90 41.86 -2.51 -7.35
C GLY A 90 40.74 -2.49 -8.40
N GLU A 91 39.62 -3.17 -8.15
CA GLU A 91 38.47 -3.21 -9.05
C GLU A 91 37.42 -2.14 -8.67
N SER A 92 36.69 -1.65 -9.66
CA SER A 92 35.76 -0.53 -9.53
C SER A 92 34.56 -0.61 -10.46
N ILE A 93 33.48 0.09 -10.07
CA ILE A 93 32.33 0.42 -10.92
C ILE A 93 32.29 1.94 -11.14
N VAL A 94 31.79 2.37 -12.30
CA VAL A 94 31.90 3.73 -12.82
C VAL A 94 30.53 4.21 -13.32
N SER A 95 30.12 5.42 -12.95
CA SER A 95 28.79 5.97 -13.31
C SER A 95 28.61 6.13 -14.82
N ASP A 96 27.39 5.84 -15.31
CA ASP A 96 27.07 5.89 -16.75
C ASP A 96 27.30 7.24 -17.43
N ASN A 97 27.56 7.16 -18.75
CA ASN A 97 27.61 8.29 -19.65
C ASN A 97 26.21 8.66 -20.20
N PRO A 98 25.98 9.92 -20.65
CA PRO A 98 26.96 10.98 -20.86
C PRO A 98 27.17 11.88 -19.64
N GLY A 99 28.35 11.83 -19.03
CA GLY A 99 28.66 12.64 -17.85
C GLY A 99 30.13 12.59 -17.44
N PRO A 100 30.58 13.51 -16.56
CA PRO A 100 31.88 13.39 -15.92
C PRO A 100 31.80 12.24 -14.90
N ALA A 101 32.56 11.18 -15.13
CA ALA A 101 32.35 9.90 -14.44
C ALA A 101 32.82 9.91 -12.98
N TYR A 102 31.99 9.36 -12.09
CA TYR A 102 32.34 8.99 -10.72
C TYR A 102 32.80 7.52 -10.70
N GLU A 103 33.72 7.19 -9.81
CA GLU A 103 34.26 5.83 -9.66
C GLU A 103 34.10 5.35 -8.22
N PHE A 104 33.51 4.17 -7.99
CA PHE A 104 33.52 3.48 -6.71
C PHE A 104 34.46 2.28 -6.78
N VAL A 105 35.56 2.35 -6.02
CA VAL A 105 36.68 1.41 -6.06
C VAL A 105 36.90 0.73 -4.72
N MET A 106 37.15 -0.58 -4.74
CA MET A 106 37.65 -1.33 -3.58
C MET A 106 39.18 -1.21 -3.56
N GLN A 107 39.72 -0.36 -2.68
CA GLN A 107 41.12 0.07 -2.76
C GLN A 107 42.13 -0.98 -2.28
N ALA A 108 43.37 -0.85 -2.76
CA ALA A 108 44.50 -1.70 -2.41
C ALA A 108 44.86 -1.70 -0.90
N ASP A 109 44.40 -0.71 -0.13
CA ASP A 109 44.56 -0.63 1.33
C ASP A 109 43.40 -1.28 2.12
N GLY A 110 42.36 -1.78 1.44
CA GLY A 110 41.17 -2.37 2.04
C GLY A 110 40.01 -1.39 2.31
N ASN A 111 40.09 -0.14 1.86
CA ASN A 111 39.01 0.84 1.95
C ASN A 111 38.12 0.83 0.70
N ALA A 112 36.79 0.90 0.82
CA ALA A 112 35.94 1.13 -0.35
C ALA A 112 35.58 2.62 -0.45
N VAL A 113 35.81 3.24 -1.62
CA VAL A 113 35.79 4.71 -1.78
C VAL A 113 35.13 5.12 -3.09
N THR A 114 34.23 6.10 -3.01
CA THR A 114 33.69 6.79 -4.19
C THR A 114 34.48 8.07 -4.44
N TYR A 115 35.03 8.20 -5.64
CA TYR A 115 35.70 9.38 -6.16
C TYR A 115 34.81 10.16 -7.12
N GLY A 116 34.87 11.49 -7.01
CA GLY A 116 34.32 12.41 -7.98
C GLY A 116 35.26 12.65 -9.16
N PRO A 117 34.77 13.26 -10.26
CA PRO A 117 35.54 13.45 -11.50
C PRO A 117 36.76 14.37 -11.37
N ASP A 118 36.87 15.11 -10.27
CA ASP A 118 38.04 15.95 -9.90
C ASP A 118 39.02 15.24 -8.95
N GLY A 119 38.84 13.93 -8.71
CA GLY A 119 39.67 13.12 -7.84
C GLY A 119 39.39 13.29 -6.33
N ARG A 120 38.33 14.00 -5.94
CA ARG A 120 37.93 14.13 -4.54
C ARG A 120 37.15 12.91 -4.05
N VAL A 121 37.36 12.55 -2.79
CA VAL A 121 36.53 11.57 -2.08
C VAL A 121 35.13 12.16 -1.86
N VAL A 122 34.11 11.45 -2.36
CA VAL A 122 32.68 11.73 -2.13
C VAL A 122 32.16 10.88 -0.97
N TYR A 123 32.57 9.61 -0.92
CA TYR A 123 32.19 8.65 0.13
C TYR A 123 33.35 7.69 0.42
N ALA A 124 33.43 7.18 1.66
CA ALA A 124 34.35 6.12 2.04
C ALA A 124 33.78 5.28 3.19
N THR A 125 33.95 3.96 3.14
CA THR A 125 33.44 3.04 4.19
C THR A 125 34.32 3.00 5.44
N GLY A 126 35.56 3.47 5.36
CA GLY A 126 36.51 3.49 6.47
C GLY A 126 37.12 2.12 6.79
N THR A 127 37.08 1.16 5.85
CA THR A 127 37.55 -0.21 6.03
C THR A 127 39.07 -0.40 5.82
N ALA A 128 39.81 0.69 5.58
CA ALA A 128 41.28 0.69 5.46
C ALA A 128 41.97 -0.18 6.52
N GLY A 129 42.92 -1.01 6.08
CA GLY A 129 43.66 -1.97 6.90
C GLY A 129 42.84 -3.16 7.42
N ARG A 130 41.57 -3.32 6.99
CA ARG A 130 40.64 -4.36 7.48
C ARG A 130 39.85 -5.05 6.37
N GLY A 131 39.47 -4.32 5.31
CA GLY A 131 38.78 -4.89 4.15
C GLY A 131 39.74 -5.51 3.13
N ASP A 132 39.19 -6.36 2.26
CA ASP A 132 39.89 -7.13 1.24
C ASP A 132 39.10 -7.15 -0.08
N HIS A 133 37.88 -7.68 -0.05
CA HIS A 133 36.92 -7.60 -1.16
C HIS A 133 35.57 -7.04 -0.69
N LEU A 134 34.78 -6.54 -1.63
CA LEU A 134 33.38 -6.16 -1.46
C LEU A 134 32.50 -7.13 -2.23
N ALA A 135 31.43 -7.63 -1.62
CA ALA A 135 30.45 -8.50 -2.26
C ALA A 135 29.05 -7.87 -2.23
N MET A 136 28.35 -7.93 -3.37
CA MET A 136 26.91 -7.72 -3.44
C MET A 136 26.23 -9.09 -3.28
N GLN A 137 25.56 -9.31 -2.15
CA GLN A 137 25.04 -10.62 -1.78
C GLN A 137 23.65 -10.87 -2.37
N THR A 138 23.33 -12.15 -2.61
CA THR A 138 22.04 -12.58 -3.18
C THR A 138 20.83 -12.34 -2.27
N ASP A 139 21.05 -11.99 -1.00
CA ASP A 139 20.03 -11.55 -0.04
C ASP A 139 19.76 -10.03 -0.05
N GLY A 140 20.49 -9.26 -0.88
CA GLY A 140 20.37 -7.81 -1.01
C GLY A 140 21.39 -7.00 -0.21
N ASN A 141 22.27 -7.63 0.57
CA ASN A 141 23.27 -6.97 1.40
C ASN A 141 24.54 -6.62 0.60
N VAL A 142 25.11 -5.42 0.79
CA VAL A 142 26.51 -5.16 0.41
C VAL A 142 27.37 -5.39 1.64
N VAL A 143 28.45 -6.16 1.50
CA VAL A 143 29.38 -6.47 2.60
C VAL A 143 30.81 -6.29 2.14
N ILE A 144 31.64 -5.69 2.99
CA ILE A 144 33.10 -5.72 2.84
C ILE A 144 33.65 -6.76 3.81
N TYR A 145 34.44 -7.68 3.28
CA TYR A 145 35.08 -8.77 4.02
C TYR A 145 36.57 -8.49 4.24
N SER A 146 37.16 -9.07 5.29
CA SER A 146 38.61 -9.21 5.43
C SER A 146 39.15 -10.40 4.62
N ALA A 147 40.48 -10.52 4.53
CA ALA A 147 41.17 -11.66 3.92
C ALA A 147 40.97 -13.02 4.65
N ASP A 148 40.27 -13.02 5.79
CA ASP A 148 39.87 -14.20 6.57
C ASP A 148 38.34 -14.43 6.50
N ASP A 149 37.69 -13.92 5.45
CA ASP A 149 36.25 -13.94 5.17
C ASP A 149 35.39 -13.44 6.35
N ARG A 150 35.86 -12.42 7.07
CA ARG A 150 35.09 -11.78 8.16
C ARG A 150 34.46 -10.46 7.72
N PRO A 151 33.13 -10.27 7.89
CA PRO A 151 32.49 -9.01 7.53
C PRO A 151 33.01 -7.89 8.43
N VAL A 152 33.53 -6.82 7.82
CA VAL A 152 34.07 -5.63 8.52
C VAL A 152 33.21 -4.38 8.33
N TRP A 153 32.30 -4.38 7.34
CA TRP A 153 31.29 -3.35 7.09
C TRP A 153 30.13 -3.95 6.28
N SER A 154 28.90 -3.44 6.45
CA SER A 154 27.76 -3.81 5.61
C SER A 154 26.68 -2.72 5.55
N THR A 155 25.82 -2.78 4.53
CA THR A 155 24.62 -1.91 4.41
C THR A 155 23.45 -2.35 5.30
N GLY A 156 23.41 -3.65 5.67
CA GLY A 156 22.35 -4.23 6.49
C GLY A 156 21.06 -4.50 5.73
N THR A 157 21.14 -4.67 4.41
CA THR A 157 20.02 -4.86 3.47
C THR A 157 19.82 -6.34 3.08
N ASN A 158 20.17 -7.26 3.99
CA ASN A 158 20.06 -8.72 3.83
C ASN A 158 18.62 -9.29 3.82
N ASP A 159 17.65 -8.41 3.64
CA ASP A 159 16.20 -8.62 3.62
C ASP A 159 15.59 -8.07 2.32
N GLU A 160 16.42 -7.74 1.33
CA GLU A 160 16.05 -7.11 0.06
C GLU A 160 16.46 -8.00 -1.15
N PRO A 161 16.07 -9.30 -1.21
CA PRO A 161 16.62 -10.26 -2.17
C PRO A 161 16.25 -9.94 -3.62
N GLY A 162 17.26 -9.78 -4.48
CA GLY A 162 17.12 -9.26 -5.84
C GLY A 162 17.42 -7.76 -5.96
N ALA A 163 17.84 -7.11 -4.87
CA ALA A 163 18.51 -5.82 -4.94
C ALA A 163 19.87 -5.90 -5.67
N TYR A 164 20.38 -4.73 -6.04
CA TYR A 164 21.68 -4.51 -6.71
C TYR A 164 22.34 -3.23 -6.18
N LEU A 165 23.66 -3.16 -6.23
CA LEU A 165 24.43 -1.95 -5.90
C LEU A 165 24.65 -1.14 -7.18
N ILE A 166 24.38 0.17 -7.18
CA ILE A 166 24.57 1.05 -8.34
C ILE A 166 25.21 2.39 -7.95
N ILE A 167 26.12 2.91 -8.78
CA ILE A 167 26.66 4.27 -8.67
C ILE A 167 25.92 5.23 -9.61
N GLN A 168 25.34 6.28 -9.04
CA GLN A 168 24.54 7.29 -9.75
C GLN A 168 25.41 8.42 -10.32
N GLN A 169 24.87 9.20 -11.27
CA GLN A 169 25.59 10.27 -12.00
C GLN A 169 25.97 11.49 -11.14
N ASP A 170 25.59 11.52 -9.85
CA ASP A 170 25.98 12.50 -8.84
C ASP A 170 27.01 11.95 -7.82
N GLY A 171 27.45 10.69 -7.98
CA GLY A 171 28.34 10.00 -7.04
C GLY A 171 27.64 9.38 -5.84
N ASN A 172 26.32 9.43 -5.77
CA ASN A 172 25.56 8.68 -4.77
C ASN A 172 25.64 7.18 -5.08
N LEU A 173 25.99 6.38 -4.08
CA LEU A 173 26.06 4.93 -4.17
C LEU A 173 24.82 4.35 -3.49
N VAL A 174 24.04 3.55 -4.20
CA VAL A 174 22.70 3.11 -3.78
C VAL A 174 22.58 1.60 -3.84
N VAL A 175 22.07 0.99 -2.77
CA VAL A 175 21.47 -0.35 -2.88
C VAL A 175 20.03 -0.15 -3.32
N SER A 176 19.71 -0.59 -4.52
CA SER A 176 18.38 -0.45 -5.14
C SER A 176 17.65 -1.78 -5.08
N ARG A 177 16.38 -1.79 -4.65
CA ARG A 177 15.53 -2.99 -4.63
C ARG A 177 15.20 -3.45 -6.05
N GLU A 178 14.65 -4.66 -6.17
CA GLU A 178 14.08 -5.18 -7.43
C GLU A 178 12.99 -4.26 -8.02
N ASN A 179 12.29 -3.47 -7.18
CA ASN A 179 11.31 -2.45 -7.61
C ASN A 179 11.92 -1.05 -7.86
N GLY A 180 13.25 -0.91 -7.92
CA GLY A 180 13.95 0.35 -8.17
C GLY A 180 13.95 1.35 -7.01
N SER A 181 13.30 1.06 -5.89
CA SER A 181 13.33 1.94 -4.71
C SER A 181 14.63 1.75 -3.90
N PRO A 182 15.21 2.82 -3.32
CA PRO A 182 16.46 2.71 -2.57
C PRO A 182 16.25 2.01 -1.22
N ALA A 183 17.09 1.01 -0.93
CA ALA A 183 17.17 0.32 0.36
C ALA A 183 18.30 0.87 1.26
N TRP A 184 19.33 1.46 0.67
CA TRP A 184 20.43 2.17 1.35
C TRP A 184 21.04 3.19 0.38
N ALA A 185 21.54 4.32 0.87
CA ALA A 185 22.31 5.27 0.05
C ALA A 185 23.46 5.94 0.81
N SER A 186 24.60 6.18 0.14
CA SER A 186 25.79 6.78 0.74
C SER A 186 25.59 8.23 1.16
N SER A 187 24.76 8.98 0.43
CA SER A 187 24.34 10.36 0.76
C SER A 187 23.66 10.51 2.13
N VAL A 188 23.01 9.46 2.64
CA VAL A 188 22.45 9.41 4.01
C VAL A 188 23.22 8.46 4.94
N ASN A 189 24.16 7.69 4.38
CA ASN A 189 24.97 6.65 5.03
C ASN A 189 24.15 5.70 5.93
N GLY A 190 23.01 5.23 5.43
CA GLY A 190 22.06 4.42 6.19
C GLY A 190 20.96 3.79 5.34
N ARG A 191 20.23 2.85 5.93
CA ARG A 191 19.07 2.22 5.26
C ARG A 191 17.95 3.22 5.04
N ILE A 192 17.28 3.05 3.91
CA ILE A 192 16.07 3.78 3.52
C ILE A 192 14.91 2.78 3.56
N ALA A 193 13.87 3.11 4.33
CA ALA A 193 12.68 2.28 4.44
C ALA A 193 11.97 2.20 3.08
N GLU A 194 11.41 1.03 2.74
CA GLU A 194 10.62 0.87 1.53
C GLU A 194 9.41 1.83 1.55
N PRO A 195 9.14 2.58 0.45
CA PRO A 195 7.96 3.42 0.38
C PRO A 195 6.69 2.57 0.43
N ALA A 196 5.70 3.02 1.20
CA ALA A 196 4.42 2.33 1.29
C ALA A 196 3.66 2.44 -0.04
N THR A 197 3.57 1.35 -0.79
CA THR A 197 2.62 1.18 -1.90
C THR A 197 1.36 0.46 -1.42
N ASP A 198 0.19 0.79 -1.96
CA ASP A 198 -1.06 0.06 -1.76
C ASP A 198 -1.34 -0.97 -2.87
N THR A 199 -0.54 -0.94 -3.95
CA THR A 199 -0.79 -1.59 -5.25
C THR A 199 0.43 -2.38 -5.74
N LEU A 200 0.16 -3.46 -6.47
CA LEU A 200 1.07 -4.34 -7.20
C LEU A 200 0.55 -4.46 -8.65
N PHE A 201 1.40 -4.21 -9.63
CA PHE A 201 1.09 -4.20 -11.06
C PHE A 201 1.43 -5.54 -11.75
N THR A 202 0.93 -5.75 -12.98
CA THR A 202 1.24 -6.97 -13.76
C THR A 202 2.74 -7.10 -14.05
N GLY A 203 3.29 -8.26 -13.71
CA GLY A 203 4.72 -8.58 -13.79
C GLY A 203 5.45 -8.43 -12.46
N GLU A 204 4.90 -7.68 -11.50
CA GLU A 204 5.55 -7.42 -10.22
C GLU A 204 5.42 -8.59 -9.23
N THR A 205 6.33 -8.62 -8.25
CA THR A 205 6.45 -9.67 -7.24
C THR A 205 6.55 -9.06 -5.85
N LEU A 206 5.66 -9.48 -4.94
CA LEU A 206 5.75 -9.18 -3.51
C LEU A 206 6.42 -10.37 -2.79
N ARG A 207 7.65 -10.16 -2.32
CA ARG A 207 8.49 -11.19 -1.68
C ARG A 207 8.25 -11.29 -0.17
N GLY A 208 8.63 -12.41 0.44
CA GLY A 208 8.55 -12.61 1.88
C GLY A 208 9.32 -11.55 2.67
N GLY A 209 8.63 -10.80 3.53
CA GLY A 209 9.11 -9.61 4.25
C GLY A 209 8.41 -8.31 3.82
N HIS A 210 7.95 -8.24 2.56
CA HIS A 210 7.35 -7.05 1.98
C HIS A 210 5.83 -7.02 2.15
N ARG A 211 5.25 -5.82 2.00
CA ARG A 211 3.81 -5.58 2.17
C ARG A 211 3.26 -4.52 1.22
N LEU A 212 1.99 -4.66 0.87
CA LEU A 212 1.16 -3.52 0.48
C LEU A 212 0.56 -2.88 1.74
N THR A 213 0.32 -1.57 1.73
CA THR A 213 -0.27 -0.80 2.84
C THR A 213 -1.32 0.16 2.28
N SER A 214 -2.52 0.19 2.85
CA SER A 214 -3.59 1.10 2.40
C SER A 214 -3.16 2.56 2.58
N ALA A 215 -3.65 3.48 1.74
CA ALA A 215 -3.19 4.88 1.79
C ALA A 215 -3.53 5.59 3.12
N ASP A 216 -4.55 5.14 3.85
CA ASP A 216 -4.86 5.60 5.21
C ASP A 216 -3.93 5.01 6.31
N GLY A 217 -3.00 4.13 5.94
CA GLY A 217 -2.05 3.44 6.83
C GLY A 217 -2.67 2.43 7.80
N ARG A 218 -4.00 2.20 7.77
CA ARG A 218 -4.70 1.35 8.74
C ARG A 218 -4.61 -0.14 8.44
N PHE A 219 -4.41 -0.51 7.17
CA PHE A 219 -4.39 -1.89 6.71
C PHE A 219 -3.11 -2.20 5.94
N ARG A 220 -2.71 -3.48 5.95
CA ARG A 220 -1.54 -3.96 5.19
C ARG A 220 -1.74 -5.41 4.74
N ALA A 221 -1.30 -5.74 3.53
CA ALA A 221 -1.24 -7.10 3.01
C ALA A 221 0.23 -7.53 2.96
N GLU A 222 0.65 -8.39 3.89
CA GLU A 222 2.05 -8.78 4.08
C GLU A 222 2.29 -10.19 3.54
N MET A 223 3.29 -10.34 2.68
CA MET A 223 3.84 -11.64 2.31
C MET A 223 4.86 -12.01 3.39
N GLN A 224 4.53 -12.98 4.23
CA GLN A 224 5.30 -13.28 5.44
C GLN A 224 6.46 -14.23 5.15
N THR A 225 7.51 -14.16 5.96
CA THR A 225 8.73 -14.97 5.83
C THR A 225 8.52 -16.46 6.14
N ASP A 226 7.41 -16.81 6.79
CA ASP A 226 6.95 -18.21 6.96
C ASP A 226 6.24 -18.78 5.72
N GLY A 227 5.97 -17.93 4.72
CA GLY A 227 5.32 -18.27 3.46
C GLY A 227 3.82 -18.03 3.39
N ASN A 228 3.21 -17.42 4.40
CA ASN A 228 1.79 -17.05 4.41
C ASN A 228 1.57 -15.64 3.83
N PHE A 229 0.48 -15.41 3.09
CA PHE A 229 0.07 -14.07 2.68
C PHE A 229 -1.15 -13.62 3.50
N VAL A 230 -1.00 -12.52 4.24
CA VAL A 230 -1.90 -12.16 5.36
C VAL A 230 -2.29 -10.68 5.32
N GLY A 231 -3.60 -10.44 5.35
CA GLY A 231 -4.19 -9.11 5.53
C GLY A 231 -4.30 -8.77 7.01
N TYR A 232 -3.77 -7.61 7.39
CA TYR A 232 -3.87 -7.04 8.72
C TYR A 232 -4.65 -5.72 8.69
N GLY A 233 -5.34 -5.44 9.79
CA GLY A 233 -5.98 -4.16 10.08
C GLY A 233 -5.84 -3.78 11.56
N PRO A 234 -6.53 -2.73 12.03
CA PRO A 234 -6.33 -2.16 13.37
C PRO A 234 -6.64 -3.08 14.56
N GLN A 235 -7.18 -4.28 14.33
CA GLN A 235 -7.50 -5.29 15.36
C GLN A 235 -6.74 -6.63 15.15
N GLY A 236 -5.75 -6.67 14.26
CA GLY A 236 -4.98 -7.87 13.93
C GLY A 236 -5.31 -8.42 12.54
N VAL A 237 -5.28 -9.76 12.40
CA VAL A 237 -5.51 -10.46 11.12
C VAL A 237 -6.97 -10.27 10.67
N VAL A 238 -7.15 -9.86 9.41
CA VAL A 238 -8.46 -9.76 8.73
C VAL A 238 -8.69 -11.01 7.90
N TRP A 239 -7.73 -11.37 7.05
CA TRP A 239 -7.78 -12.55 6.15
C TRP A 239 -6.39 -13.15 5.97
N THR A 240 -6.33 -14.39 5.50
CA THR A 240 -5.08 -15.13 5.26
C THR A 240 -5.29 -16.15 4.14
N THR A 241 -4.29 -16.32 3.28
CA THR A 241 -4.28 -17.41 2.27
C THR A 241 -4.03 -18.78 2.90
N GLY A 242 -3.30 -18.83 4.02
CA GLY A 242 -2.97 -20.07 4.71
C GLY A 242 -1.82 -20.85 4.07
N THR A 243 -1.14 -20.26 3.07
CA THR A 243 0.06 -20.82 2.47
C THR A 243 1.21 -20.88 3.49
N ARG A 244 2.19 -21.74 3.22
CA ARG A 244 3.36 -21.97 4.09
C ARG A 244 4.57 -22.31 3.23
N GLY A 245 5.76 -22.02 3.72
CA GLY A 245 7.03 -22.27 3.04
C GLY A 245 7.88 -21.00 2.95
N ALA A 246 9.01 -20.98 3.65
CA ALA A 246 9.97 -19.89 3.52
C ALA A 246 10.42 -19.74 2.06
N GLY A 247 10.49 -18.49 1.57
CA GLY A 247 10.76 -18.21 0.15
C GLY A 247 9.55 -18.24 -0.78
N ASN A 248 8.32 -18.43 -0.26
CA ASN A 248 7.12 -18.13 -1.05
C ASN A 248 7.08 -16.64 -1.43
N ARG A 249 6.50 -16.33 -2.60
CA ARG A 249 6.29 -14.97 -3.11
C ARG A 249 4.94 -14.86 -3.81
N LEU A 250 4.28 -13.71 -3.71
CA LEU A 250 3.11 -13.38 -4.52
C LEU A 250 3.57 -12.72 -5.84
N VAL A 251 2.98 -13.12 -6.95
CA VAL A 251 3.20 -12.51 -8.28
C VAL A 251 1.83 -12.13 -8.85
N LEU A 252 1.67 -10.92 -9.37
CA LEU A 252 0.56 -10.61 -10.27
C LEU A 252 1.02 -10.87 -11.70
N GLN A 253 0.54 -11.95 -12.30
CA GLN A 253 1.00 -12.39 -13.62
C GLN A 253 0.44 -11.52 -14.74
N THR A 254 1.13 -11.47 -15.88
CA THR A 254 0.72 -10.68 -17.06
C THR A 254 -0.54 -11.20 -17.75
N ASP A 255 -1.02 -12.40 -17.40
CA ASP A 255 -2.36 -12.92 -17.77
C ASP A 255 -3.46 -12.52 -16.77
N GLY A 256 -3.15 -11.61 -15.83
CA GLY A 256 -4.06 -11.11 -14.81
C GLY A 256 -4.29 -12.05 -13.63
N ASN A 257 -3.59 -13.19 -13.53
CA ASN A 257 -3.74 -14.10 -12.40
C ASN A 257 -2.82 -13.70 -11.22
N ALA A 258 -3.37 -13.48 -10.03
CA ALA A 258 -2.55 -13.34 -8.82
C ALA A 258 -2.23 -14.73 -8.24
N VAL A 259 -0.94 -15.06 -8.10
CA VAL A 259 -0.46 -16.41 -7.75
C VAL A 259 0.64 -16.35 -6.69
N ILE A 260 0.52 -17.17 -5.64
CA ILE A 260 1.62 -17.40 -4.69
C ILE A 260 2.42 -18.61 -5.17
N TYR A 261 3.70 -18.36 -5.41
CA TYR A 261 4.67 -19.36 -5.86
C TYR A 261 5.64 -19.74 -4.74
N GLY A 262 5.94 -21.03 -4.62
CA GLY A 262 7.05 -21.54 -3.82
C GLY A 262 8.42 -21.20 -4.43
N PRO A 263 9.52 -21.37 -3.68
CA PRO A 263 10.88 -21.11 -4.16
C PRO A 263 11.30 -22.05 -5.31
N ASP A 264 10.67 -23.22 -5.42
CA ASP A 264 10.81 -24.20 -6.51
C ASP A 264 9.93 -23.88 -7.75
N GLY A 265 9.10 -22.84 -7.69
CA GLY A 265 8.11 -22.52 -8.73
C GLY A 265 6.79 -23.30 -8.62
N SER A 266 6.56 -24.05 -7.55
CA SER A 266 5.26 -24.68 -7.28
C SER A 266 4.16 -23.63 -7.02
N VAL A 267 2.94 -23.87 -7.51
CA VAL A 267 1.78 -23.02 -7.22
C VAL A 267 1.20 -23.39 -5.85
N GLN A 268 1.21 -22.45 -4.91
CA GLN A 268 0.70 -22.62 -3.54
C GLN A 268 -0.73 -22.06 -3.39
N TRP A 269 -1.05 -20.97 -4.10
CA TRP A 269 -2.38 -20.37 -4.14
C TRP A 269 -2.56 -19.56 -5.45
N SER A 270 -3.80 -19.40 -5.92
CA SER A 270 -4.14 -18.55 -7.06
C SER A 270 -5.55 -17.96 -6.87
N SER A 271 -5.72 -16.71 -7.26
CA SER A 271 -7.01 -15.99 -7.31
C SER A 271 -7.98 -16.54 -8.38
N GLY A 272 -7.42 -17.12 -9.46
CA GLY A 272 -8.18 -17.56 -10.63
C GLY A 272 -8.62 -16.44 -11.57
N THR A 273 -8.18 -15.19 -11.36
CA THR A 273 -8.46 -14.07 -12.27
C THR A 273 -7.76 -14.22 -13.61
N ARG A 274 -8.27 -13.50 -14.62
CA ARG A 274 -7.72 -13.44 -15.98
C ARG A 274 -7.95 -12.05 -16.58
N GLY A 275 -6.98 -11.56 -17.33
CA GLY A 275 -7.04 -10.29 -18.05
C GLY A 275 -5.69 -9.94 -18.68
N SER A 276 -5.50 -8.67 -19.00
CA SER A 276 -4.18 -8.03 -19.09
C SER A 276 -4.21 -6.80 -18.20
N ASP A 277 -3.03 -6.30 -17.82
CA ASP A 277 -2.88 -4.96 -17.21
C ASP A 277 -3.75 -4.74 -15.96
N LEU A 278 -3.96 -5.79 -15.17
CA LEU A 278 -4.71 -5.71 -13.92
C LEU A 278 -3.85 -5.10 -12.81
N ARG A 279 -4.50 -4.53 -11.79
CA ARG A 279 -3.85 -4.06 -10.55
C ARG A 279 -4.38 -4.86 -9.36
N LEU A 280 -3.49 -5.32 -8.49
CA LEU A 280 -3.80 -5.96 -7.22
C LEU A 280 -3.45 -4.99 -6.09
N GLY A 281 -4.35 -4.76 -5.13
CA GLY A 281 -4.05 -3.84 -4.03
C GLY A 281 -4.88 -4.06 -2.78
N ILE A 282 -4.52 -3.37 -1.69
CA ILE A 282 -5.29 -3.38 -0.43
C ILE A 282 -5.95 -2.01 -0.21
N ASN A 283 -7.27 -2.00 -0.10
CA ASN A 283 -8.03 -0.77 0.07
C ASN A 283 -8.12 -0.32 1.54
N ASN A 284 -8.61 0.92 1.74
CA ASN A 284 -8.88 1.53 3.05
C ASN A 284 -9.99 0.81 3.88
N ALA A 285 -10.48 -0.35 3.46
CA ALA A 285 -11.38 -1.22 4.23
C ALA A 285 -10.78 -2.61 4.53
N GLY A 286 -9.50 -2.81 4.22
CA GLY A 286 -8.76 -4.05 4.49
C GLY A 286 -9.02 -5.20 3.53
N SER A 287 -9.83 -5.00 2.48
CA SER A 287 -9.99 -5.99 1.40
C SER A 287 -8.80 -5.93 0.46
N LEU A 288 -8.24 -7.09 0.12
CA LEU A 288 -7.42 -7.20 -1.09
C LEU A 288 -8.37 -7.25 -2.29
N ILE A 289 -8.09 -6.48 -3.32
CA ILE A 289 -8.86 -6.42 -4.57
C ILE A 289 -7.95 -6.67 -5.77
N ILE A 290 -8.53 -7.19 -6.85
CA ILE A 290 -7.93 -7.15 -8.19
C ILE A 290 -8.90 -6.39 -9.09
N VAL A 291 -8.40 -5.37 -9.77
CA VAL A 291 -9.18 -4.49 -10.67
C VAL A 291 -8.60 -4.44 -12.08
N ASP A 292 -9.41 -3.98 -13.02
CA ASP A 292 -8.96 -3.58 -14.36
C ASP A 292 -8.43 -2.12 -14.41
N GLN A 293 -8.21 -1.60 -15.62
CA GLN A 293 -7.73 -0.23 -15.88
C GLN A 293 -8.77 0.88 -15.63
N VAL A 294 -10.01 0.54 -15.26
CA VAL A 294 -11.08 1.51 -14.94
C VAL A 294 -11.69 1.26 -13.55
N ASP A 295 -10.88 0.67 -12.66
CA ASP A 295 -11.19 0.34 -11.27
C ASP A 295 -12.36 -0.65 -11.06
N THR A 296 -12.74 -1.43 -12.09
CA THR A 296 -13.75 -2.49 -11.94
C THR A 296 -13.20 -3.62 -11.09
N VAL A 297 -13.78 -3.88 -9.92
CA VAL A 297 -13.39 -5.01 -9.05
C VAL A 297 -13.76 -6.34 -9.69
N LEU A 298 -12.74 -7.08 -10.15
CA LEU A 298 -12.87 -8.42 -10.74
C LEU A 298 -12.78 -9.53 -9.69
N TRP A 299 -12.09 -9.28 -8.58
CA TRP A 299 -11.92 -10.22 -7.47
C TRP A 299 -11.70 -9.48 -6.15
N THR A 300 -12.12 -10.09 -5.03
CA THR A 300 -11.90 -9.57 -3.68
C THR A 300 -11.64 -10.70 -2.68
N SER A 301 -10.74 -10.45 -1.71
CA SER A 301 -10.45 -11.39 -0.62
C SER A 301 -11.71 -11.73 0.20
N GLN A 302 -12.67 -10.80 0.28
CA GLN A 302 -13.91 -10.99 1.04
C GLN A 302 -14.85 -12.06 0.43
N ALA A 303 -14.63 -12.47 -0.82
CA ALA A 303 -15.38 -13.54 -1.47
C ALA A 303 -14.74 -14.94 -1.30
N GLN A 304 -13.40 -15.03 -1.25
CA GLN A 304 -12.66 -16.30 -1.26
C GLN A 304 -11.84 -16.60 0.00
N LEU A 305 -11.38 -15.57 0.71
CA LEU A 305 -10.59 -15.62 1.95
C LEU A 305 -11.34 -14.92 3.11
N PRO A 306 -12.61 -15.28 3.39
CA PRO A 306 -13.51 -14.46 4.20
C PRO A 306 -13.05 -14.35 5.66
N GLY A 307 -12.81 -13.11 6.10
CA GLY A 307 -12.51 -12.77 7.48
C GLY A 307 -13.73 -12.81 8.41
N SER A 308 -13.49 -12.53 9.69
CA SER A 308 -14.57 -12.31 10.66
C SER A 308 -15.13 -10.89 10.65
N SER A 309 -14.44 -9.95 10.00
CA SER A 309 -14.74 -8.51 10.04
C SER A 309 -14.93 -7.92 8.64
N LEU A 310 -15.86 -6.96 8.54
CA LEU A 310 -16.04 -6.03 7.42
C LEU A 310 -15.85 -4.61 7.99
N TYR A 311 -14.90 -3.83 7.48
CA TYR A 311 -14.71 -2.43 7.90
C TYR A 311 -15.43 -1.48 6.92
N ALA A 312 -15.86 -0.31 7.38
CA ALA A 312 -16.39 0.73 6.51
C ALA A 312 -15.26 1.44 5.70
N GLU A 313 -15.46 1.85 4.45
CA GLU A 313 -16.61 1.59 3.57
C GLU A 313 -16.43 0.28 2.79
N ASN A 314 -17.38 -0.65 2.85
CA ASN A 314 -17.26 -1.95 2.18
C ASN A 314 -18.60 -2.69 2.09
N GLY A 315 -18.64 -3.79 1.33
CA GLY A 315 -19.84 -4.59 1.15
C GLY A 315 -19.58 -6.08 0.89
N LEU A 316 -20.65 -6.84 0.97
CA LEU A 316 -20.75 -8.25 0.62
C LEU A 316 -21.69 -8.35 -0.59
N ALA A 317 -21.11 -8.52 -1.78
CA ALA A 317 -21.86 -8.92 -2.97
C ALA A 317 -22.41 -10.35 -2.80
N ALA A 318 -23.45 -10.72 -3.55
CA ALA A 318 -24.02 -12.06 -3.54
C ALA A 318 -22.94 -13.17 -3.65
N GLY A 319 -22.94 -14.12 -2.70
CA GLY A 319 -21.93 -15.17 -2.53
C GLY A 319 -20.85 -14.84 -1.49
N SER A 320 -20.59 -13.56 -1.21
CA SER A 320 -19.58 -13.12 -0.24
C SER A 320 -20.08 -13.29 1.20
N LEU A 321 -19.15 -13.47 2.14
CA LEU A 321 -19.50 -13.76 3.55
C LEU A 321 -18.46 -13.30 4.56
N LEU A 322 -18.91 -13.12 5.81
CA LEU A 322 -18.05 -13.15 7.00
C LEU A 322 -18.07 -14.52 7.64
N ARG A 323 -16.97 -14.94 8.26
CA ARG A 323 -16.82 -16.20 8.99
C ARG A 323 -16.23 -15.97 10.38
N SER A 324 -16.85 -16.54 11.42
CA SER A 324 -16.34 -16.45 12.79
C SER A 324 -14.94 -17.08 12.93
N ALA A 325 -14.16 -16.65 13.93
CA ALA A 325 -12.77 -17.12 14.10
C ALA A 325 -12.68 -18.63 14.37
N ASN A 326 -13.65 -19.20 15.08
CA ASN A 326 -13.80 -20.64 15.26
C ASN A 326 -14.32 -21.39 14.01
N GLY A 327 -14.63 -20.68 12.92
CA GLY A 327 -15.11 -21.21 11.64
C GLY A 327 -16.55 -21.72 11.62
N VAL A 328 -17.25 -21.73 12.76
CA VAL A 328 -18.56 -22.35 12.98
C VAL A 328 -19.73 -21.53 12.43
N TYR A 329 -19.62 -20.20 12.47
CA TYR A 329 -20.68 -19.27 12.09
C TYR A 329 -20.29 -18.45 10.88
N ARG A 330 -21.30 -18.01 10.13
CA ARG A 330 -21.13 -17.20 8.92
C ARG A 330 -22.30 -16.24 8.72
N ALA A 331 -22.00 -15.04 8.23
CA ALA A 331 -22.98 -14.09 7.73
C ALA A 331 -22.79 -13.97 6.21
N VAL A 332 -23.76 -14.44 5.43
CA VAL A 332 -23.65 -14.64 3.98
C VAL A 332 -24.65 -13.75 3.27
N MET A 333 -24.22 -12.99 2.25
CA MET A 333 -25.14 -12.38 1.30
C MET A 333 -25.51 -13.41 0.24
N GLN A 334 -26.77 -13.85 0.22
CA GLN A 334 -27.20 -14.98 -0.63
C GLN A 334 -27.65 -14.50 -2.02
N GLY A 335 -27.58 -15.40 -3.01
CA GLY A 335 -27.89 -15.10 -4.40
C GLY A 335 -29.37 -14.78 -4.69
N ASP A 336 -30.25 -15.05 -3.73
CA ASP A 336 -31.67 -14.67 -3.74
C ASP A 336 -31.93 -13.23 -3.25
N GLY A 337 -30.91 -12.55 -2.71
CA GLY A 337 -30.99 -11.21 -2.13
C GLY A 337 -31.21 -11.18 -0.61
N ASN A 338 -31.08 -12.31 0.10
CA ASN A 338 -31.22 -12.37 1.55
C ASN A 338 -29.85 -12.36 2.26
N PHE A 339 -29.67 -11.54 3.28
CA PHE A 339 -28.46 -11.54 4.11
C PHE A 339 -28.71 -12.34 5.39
N VAL A 340 -27.95 -13.42 5.60
CA VAL A 340 -28.29 -14.47 6.56
C VAL A 340 -27.10 -14.85 7.44
N VAL A 341 -27.28 -14.73 8.76
CA VAL A 341 -26.41 -15.33 9.77
C VAL A 341 -26.81 -16.79 9.98
N SER A 342 -25.85 -17.70 9.97
CA SER A 342 -26.09 -19.15 10.15
C SER A 342 -24.94 -19.84 10.88
N GLY A 343 -25.25 -20.98 11.50
CA GLY A 343 -24.29 -21.88 12.14
C GLY A 343 -24.61 -23.34 11.83
N ARG A 344 -24.04 -24.28 12.60
CA ARG A 344 -24.19 -25.75 12.42
C ARG A 344 -25.66 -26.22 12.39
N SER A 345 -26.56 -25.55 13.10
CA SER A 345 -27.98 -25.89 13.20
C SER A 345 -28.87 -25.20 12.15
N GLY A 346 -28.30 -24.47 11.19
CA GLY A 346 -29.03 -23.72 10.17
C GLY A 346 -29.02 -22.20 10.39
N PRO A 347 -30.03 -21.46 9.87
CA PRO A 347 -30.10 -20.01 10.00
C PRO A 347 -30.36 -19.59 11.46
N ILE A 348 -29.85 -18.41 11.80
CA ILE A 348 -29.87 -17.79 13.13
C ILE A 348 -30.63 -16.46 13.11
N TRP A 349 -30.31 -15.64 12.11
CA TRP A 349 -30.90 -14.33 11.86
C TRP A 349 -30.83 -14.05 10.35
N SER A 350 -31.73 -13.22 9.85
CA SER A 350 -31.93 -12.97 8.43
C SER A 350 -32.54 -11.59 8.24
N THR A 351 -32.11 -10.84 7.22
CA THR A 351 -32.75 -9.58 6.81
C THR A 351 -34.15 -9.79 6.23
N VAL A 352 -34.44 -11.00 5.76
CA VAL A 352 -35.72 -11.39 5.11
C VAL A 352 -35.97 -10.55 3.85
N THR A 353 -34.87 -10.18 3.18
CA THR A 353 -34.87 -9.43 1.92
C THR A 353 -34.83 -10.39 0.73
N SER A 354 -35.21 -9.90 -0.44
CA SER A 354 -35.17 -10.65 -1.69
C SER A 354 -34.94 -9.74 -2.89
N GLY A 355 -34.28 -10.28 -3.90
CA GLY A 355 -33.83 -9.59 -5.10
C GLY A 355 -32.46 -10.12 -5.54
N ALA A 356 -32.41 -10.95 -6.58
CA ALA A 356 -31.15 -11.45 -7.11
C ALA A 356 -30.23 -10.29 -7.52
N GLY A 357 -28.93 -10.41 -7.23
CA GLY A 357 -27.94 -9.35 -7.47
C GLY A 357 -27.91 -8.22 -6.42
N SER A 358 -28.66 -8.33 -5.32
CA SER A 358 -28.50 -7.42 -4.18
C SER A 358 -27.15 -7.60 -3.46
N SER A 359 -26.64 -6.55 -2.84
CA SER A 359 -25.49 -6.59 -1.92
C SER A 359 -25.88 -6.14 -0.51
N PHE A 360 -25.11 -6.56 0.50
CA PHE A 360 -25.15 -5.96 1.84
C PHE A 360 -23.99 -4.98 1.97
N ASN A 361 -24.21 -3.74 2.41
CA ASN A 361 -23.18 -2.69 2.47
C ASN A 361 -23.12 -2.03 3.85
N LEU A 362 -21.92 -1.59 4.23
CA LEU A 362 -21.59 -0.83 5.44
C LEU A 362 -20.85 0.46 5.01
N TYR A 363 -21.44 1.61 5.31
CA TYR A 363 -20.98 2.94 4.87
C TYR A 363 -20.14 3.65 5.97
N GLU A 364 -19.47 4.76 5.62
CA GLU A 364 -18.53 5.49 6.50
C GLU A 364 -19.18 5.94 7.82
N ASP A 365 -20.45 6.31 7.78
CA ASP A 365 -21.24 6.76 8.93
C ASP A 365 -21.78 5.61 9.81
N GLY A 366 -21.46 4.37 9.45
CA GLY A 366 -21.94 3.14 10.09
C GLY A 366 -23.34 2.69 9.65
N PHE A 367 -23.98 3.40 8.71
CA PHE A 367 -25.22 2.91 8.11
C PHE A 367 -24.99 1.55 7.45
N MET A 368 -25.96 0.65 7.58
CA MET A 368 -25.96 -0.66 6.93
C MET A 368 -27.26 -0.89 6.17
N ALA A 369 -27.17 -1.48 4.97
CA ALA A 369 -28.35 -1.79 4.16
C ALA A 369 -28.11 -2.99 3.24
N VAL A 370 -29.17 -3.76 2.98
CA VAL A 370 -29.25 -4.61 1.79
C VAL A 370 -29.74 -3.76 0.63
N VAL A 371 -28.87 -3.44 -0.31
CA VAL A 371 -29.17 -2.63 -1.49
C VAL A 371 -29.45 -3.55 -2.66
N ARG A 372 -30.59 -3.38 -3.33
CA ARG A 372 -30.92 -4.15 -4.54
C ARG A 372 -30.22 -3.57 -5.77
N GLY A 373 -30.23 -4.34 -6.87
CA GLY A 373 -29.70 -3.89 -8.17
C GLY A 373 -30.42 -2.69 -8.81
N ASP A 374 -31.51 -2.19 -8.23
CA ASP A 374 -32.17 -0.92 -8.59
C ASP A 374 -31.65 0.29 -7.77
N GLY A 375 -30.68 0.07 -6.87
CA GLY A 375 -30.14 1.06 -5.94
C GLY A 375 -30.97 1.27 -4.67
N ALA A 376 -32.12 0.61 -4.51
CA ALA A 376 -32.98 0.78 -3.33
C ALA A 376 -32.42 0.05 -2.11
N GLY A 377 -32.11 0.81 -1.05
CA GLY A 377 -31.78 0.28 0.27
C GLY A 377 -32.98 -0.36 0.97
N THR A 378 -32.76 -1.53 1.55
CA THR A 378 -33.74 -2.32 2.32
C THR A 378 -33.08 -2.95 3.56
N SER A 379 -33.87 -3.36 4.55
CA SER A 379 -33.37 -3.85 5.85
C SER A 379 -32.30 -2.92 6.47
N THR A 380 -32.60 -1.62 6.45
CA THR A 380 -31.67 -0.55 6.82
C THR A 380 -31.46 -0.45 8.33
N VAL A 381 -30.21 -0.29 8.76
CA VAL A 381 -29.80 -0.04 10.15
C VAL A 381 -29.00 1.25 10.20
N THR A 382 -29.33 2.12 11.16
CA THR A 382 -28.52 3.29 11.53
C THR A 382 -27.86 3.00 12.88
N PRO A 383 -26.56 3.28 13.07
CA PRO A 383 -25.88 3.00 14.31
C PRO A 383 -26.41 3.88 15.45
N ARG A 384 -26.15 3.44 16.69
CA ARG A 384 -26.57 4.15 17.90
C ARG A 384 -26.06 5.60 17.92
N ALA A 385 -26.97 6.55 18.14
CA ALA A 385 -26.63 7.97 18.23
C ALA A 385 -25.48 8.24 19.23
N GLY A 386 -24.44 8.96 18.76
CA GLY A 386 -23.22 9.25 19.51
C GLY A 386 -22.05 8.30 19.24
N ALA A 387 -22.26 7.24 18.44
CA ALA A 387 -21.19 6.44 17.84
C ALA A 387 -20.26 7.29 16.96
N VAL A 388 -19.05 6.78 16.67
CA VAL A 388 -18.07 7.44 15.81
C VAL A 388 -17.36 6.44 14.89
N ALA A 389 -16.97 6.92 13.71
CA ALA A 389 -16.11 6.19 12.79
C ALA A 389 -14.71 5.90 13.41
N PRO A 390 -13.96 4.90 12.91
CA PRO A 390 -14.36 3.96 11.85
C PRO A 390 -15.25 2.83 12.37
N PHE A 391 -16.29 2.49 11.61
CA PHE A 391 -17.20 1.39 11.92
C PHE A 391 -16.71 0.06 11.34
N ARG A 392 -17.12 -1.04 11.99
CA ARG A 392 -16.90 -2.40 11.47
C ARG A 392 -17.98 -3.37 11.95
N LEU A 393 -18.33 -4.32 11.09
CA LEU A 393 -19.26 -5.41 11.37
C LEU A 393 -18.47 -6.70 11.62
N VAL A 394 -18.77 -7.43 12.70
CA VAL A 394 -18.01 -8.60 13.15
C VAL A 394 -18.92 -9.81 13.36
N MET A 395 -18.61 -10.92 12.69
CA MET A 395 -19.24 -12.23 12.88
C MET A 395 -18.57 -12.96 14.05
N GLN A 396 -19.26 -13.06 15.19
CA GLN A 396 -18.70 -13.55 16.44
C GLN A 396 -18.81 -15.07 16.62
N ASP A 397 -17.99 -15.61 17.53
CA ASP A 397 -17.84 -17.04 17.79
C ASP A 397 -19.02 -17.68 18.55
N ASP A 398 -20.02 -16.89 18.98
CA ASP A 398 -21.30 -17.32 19.56
C ASP A 398 -22.47 -17.29 18.53
N GLY A 399 -22.20 -16.83 17.32
CA GLY A 399 -23.18 -16.63 16.26
C GLY A 399 -23.94 -15.31 16.30
N ASN A 400 -23.50 -14.31 17.08
CA ASN A 400 -23.99 -12.94 16.95
C ASN A 400 -23.19 -12.17 15.87
N LEU A 401 -23.88 -11.40 15.04
CA LEU A 401 -23.29 -10.44 14.13
C LEU A 401 -23.43 -9.04 14.76
N VAL A 402 -22.31 -8.38 15.04
CA VAL A 402 -22.25 -7.17 15.88
C VAL A 402 -21.49 -6.06 15.18
N GLU A 403 -22.07 -4.87 15.14
CA GLU A 403 -21.45 -3.65 14.62
C GLU A 403 -20.77 -2.89 15.76
N TYR A 404 -19.53 -2.44 15.52
CA TYR A 404 -18.69 -1.73 16.49
C TYR A 404 -18.23 -0.37 15.96
N ASP A 405 -18.28 0.64 16.82
CA ASP A 405 -17.73 1.98 16.57
C ASP A 405 -16.19 2.04 16.76
N GLY A 406 -15.60 3.18 16.40
CA GLY A 406 -14.17 3.47 16.54
C GLY A 406 -13.65 3.52 17.99
N ARG A 407 -14.55 3.53 18.99
CA ARG A 407 -14.22 3.38 20.43
C ARG A 407 -14.36 1.93 20.91
N ASN A 408 -14.57 0.99 20.00
CA ASN A 408 -14.83 -0.42 20.26
C ASN A 408 -16.13 -0.67 21.07
N GLN A 409 -17.13 0.19 20.94
CA GLN A 409 -18.44 0.01 21.55
C GLN A 409 -19.40 -0.64 20.55
N ALA A 410 -20.18 -1.62 21.00
CA ALA A 410 -21.21 -2.24 20.17
C ALA A 410 -22.37 -1.24 19.96
N VAL A 411 -22.72 -0.99 18.70
CA VAL A 411 -23.74 0.00 18.29
C VAL A 411 -24.98 -0.63 17.66
N TRP A 412 -24.83 -1.83 17.09
CA TRP A 412 -25.92 -2.71 16.65
C TRP A 412 -25.53 -4.18 16.85
N ALA A 413 -26.53 -5.06 17.01
CA ALA A 413 -26.34 -6.51 17.05
C ALA A 413 -27.55 -7.24 16.44
N SER A 414 -27.32 -8.43 15.89
CA SER A 414 -28.35 -9.30 15.32
C SER A 414 -29.24 -10.03 16.34
N ARG A 415 -28.90 -9.93 17.63
CA ARG A 415 -29.51 -10.60 18.79
C ARG A 415 -29.42 -9.72 20.03
#